data_AF-A0A258ZIB5-F1
#
_entry.id   AF-A0A258ZIB5-F1
#
_cell.length_a   1.000
_cell.length_b   1.000
_cell.length_c   1.000
_cell.angle_alpha   90.00
_cell.angle_beta   90.00
_cell.angle_gamma   90.00
#
_symmetry.space_group_name_H-M   'P 1'
#
loop_
_entity.id
_entity.type
_entity.pdbx_description
1 polymer ?
#
loop_
_entity_poly.entity_id
_entity_poly.type
_entity_poly.pdbx_seq_one_letter_code
_entity_poly.pdbx_strand_id
1 'polypeptide(L)'
;MTKLTRAKVAGILLLASTAIFFVSNARATFFSPFETMVLASMTTIQTTVLQLSSDIGSMADRILVMADKIGVMADRIVHTEQMMASLVNQNGTSTLITSPTEGAYVSTYSPIQLTLSNNPQSYILYISNKADMSGSTNALVVGSNTTAAWSRVPGFATSNIVYIAVKSADGQASSDLSNTVKVILN
;
A
#
# COMPACT_ATOMS: atom_id res chain seq x y z
N MET A 1 71.20 28.11 -76.56
CA MET A 1 69.77 28.20 -76.19
C MET A 1 69.28 27.12 -75.21
N THR A 2 70.08 26.09 -74.84
CA THR A 2 69.61 24.93 -74.05
C THR A 2 69.69 25.06 -72.52
N LYS A 3 70.40 26.06 -71.98
CA LYS A 3 70.53 26.25 -70.51
C LYS A 3 69.32 26.98 -69.89
N LEU A 4 68.63 27.83 -70.65
CA LEU A 4 67.51 28.62 -70.15
C LEU A 4 66.23 27.78 -69.96
N THR A 5 66.06 26.74 -70.77
CA THR A 5 64.92 25.81 -70.68
C THR A 5 65.01 24.88 -69.47
N ARG A 6 66.21 24.45 -69.08
CA ARG A 6 66.39 23.57 -67.91
C ARG A 6 66.13 24.29 -66.57
N ALA A 7 66.52 25.55 -66.45
CA ALA A 7 66.27 26.33 -65.24
C ALA A 7 64.77 26.62 -65.01
N LYS A 8 64.03 26.90 -66.09
CA LYS A 8 62.57 27.13 -66.01
C LYS A 8 61.80 25.87 -65.58
N VAL A 9 62.19 24.70 -66.11
CA VAL A 9 61.55 23.43 -65.76
C VAL A 9 61.83 23.05 -64.30
N ALA A 10 63.04 23.26 -63.80
CA ALA A 10 63.37 23.02 -62.39
C ALA A 10 62.59 23.94 -61.44
N GLY A 11 62.43 25.22 -61.78
CA GLY A 11 61.65 26.17 -60.98
C GLY A 11 60.16 25.82 -60.91
N ILE A 12 59.56 25.40 -62.03
CA ILE A 12 58.15 24.96 -62.07
C ILE A 12 57.96 23.68 -61.26
N LEU A 13 58.89 22.73 -61.32
CA LEU A 13 58.81 21.49 -60.55
C LEU A 13 58.91 21.75 -59.04
N LEU A 14 59.76 22.69 -58.62
CA LEU A 14 59.93 23.05 -57.21
C LEU A 14 58.68 23.77 -56.67
N LEU A 15 58.09 24.68 -57.46
CA LEU A 15 56.85 25.38 -57.11
C LEU A 15 55.63 24.45 -57.09
N ALA A 16 55.57 23.48 -58.00
CA ALA A 16 54.52 22.46 -57.98
C ALA A 16 54.64 21.54 -56.76
N SER A 17 55.87 21.17 -56.38
CA SER A 17 56.13 20.31 -55.22
C SER A 17 55.76 20.98 -53.90
N THR A 18 56.06 22.27 -53.73
CA THR A 18 55.63 23.03 -52.55
C THR A 18 54.11 23.20 -52.51
N ALA A 19 53.46 23.49 -53.64
CA ALA A 19 52.00 23.59 -53.70
C ALA A 19 51.29 22.27 -53.32
N ILE A 20 51.79 21.12 -53.79
CA ILE A 20 51.24 19.79 -53.45
C ILE A 20 51.45 19.47 -51.96
N PHE A 21 52.59 19.88 -51.39
CA PHE A 21 52.85 19.70 -49.95
C PHE A 21 51.90 20.55 -49.08
N PHE A 22 51.56 21.78 -49.48
CA PHE A 22 50.58 22.59 -48.73
C PHE A 22 49.15 22.04 -48.87
N VAL A 23 48.75 21.55 -50.05
CA VAL A 23 47.40 20.98 -50.25
C VAL A 23 47.21 19.66 -49.48
N SER A 24 48.24 18.83 -49.38
CA SER A 24 48.18 17.58 -48.61
C SER A 24 48.13 17.82 -47.10
N ASN A 25 48.93 18.76 -46.57
CA ASN A 25 48.89 19.12 -45.14
C ASN A 25 47.60 19.86 -44.75
N ALA A 26 47.05 20.70 -45.63
CA ALA A 26 45.76 21.37 -45.38
C ALA A 26 44.59 20.38 -45.33
N ARG A 27 44.63 19.27 -46.06
CA ARG A 27 43.62 18.19 -45.93
C ARG A 27 43.79 17.43 -44.62
N ALA A 28 45.01 17.15 -44.18
CA ALA A 28 45.27 16.46 -42.91
C ALA A 28 44.82 17.28 -41.68
N THR A 29 44.94 18.61 -41.72
CA THR A 29 44.51 19.48 -40.61
C THR A 29 43.01 19.79 -40.58
N PHE A 30 42.31 19.65 -41.70
CA PHE A 30 40.87 19.93 -41.78
C PHE A 30 39.99 18.74 -41.40
N PHE A 31 40.43 17.50 -41.65
CA PHE A 31 39.67 16.28 -41.34
C PHE A 31 40.00 15.68 -39.95
N SER A 32 41.17 15.96 -39.37
CA SER A 32 41.56 15.43 -38.05
C SER A 32 40.70 15.87 -36.85
N PRO A 33 40.12 17.09 -36.81
CA PRO A 33 39.28 17.49 -35.67
C PRO A 33 37.96 16.71 -35.63
N PHE A 34 37.41 16.33 -36.79
CA PHE A 34 36.17 15.57 -36.87
C PHE A 34 36.35 14.12 -36.40
N GLU A 35 37.40 13.45 -36.84
CA GLU A 35 37.71 12.08 -36.38
C GLU A 35 37.96 12.03 -34.86
N THR A 36 38.65 13.04 -34.32
CA THR A 36 38.89 13.17 -32.88
C THR A 36 37.59 13.40 -32.11
N MET A 37 36.69 14.23 -32.63
CA MET A 37 35.38 14.49 -32.03
C MET A 37 34.47 13.26 -32.07
N VAL A 38 34.46 12.52 -33.18
CA VAL A 38 33.70 11.27 -33.32
C VAL A 38 34.23 10.21 -32.35
N LEU A 39 35.55 10.04 -32.24
CA LEU A 39 36.14 9.09 -31.29
C LEU A 39 35.83 9.46 -29.84
N ALA A 40 35.96 10.74 -29.47
CA ALA A 40 35.61 11.22 -28.13
C ALA A 40 34.13 11.01 -27.80
N SER A 41 33.24 11.22 -28.77
CA SER A 41 31.80 10.95 -28.63
C SER A 41 31.52 9.46 -28.44
N MET A 42 32.13 8.59 -29.25
CA MET A 42 31.98 7.14 -29.12
C MET A 42 32.50 6.63 -27.77
N THR A 43 33.64 7.12 -27.29
CA THR A 43 34.16 6.78 -25.95
C THR A 43 33.20 7.22 -24.85
N THR A 44 32.65 8.43 -24.96
CA THR A 44 31.66 8.95 -23.99
C THR A 44 30.38 8.11 -23.97
N ILE A 45 29.90 7.69 -25.14
CA ILE A 45 28.72 6.80 -25.24
C ILE A 45 29.04 5.45 -24.61
N GLN A 46 30.19 4.86 -24.89
CA GLN A 46 30.60 3.58 -24.30
C GLN A 46 30.68 3.65 -22.77
N THR A 47 31.32 4.68 -22.23
CA THR A 47 31.41 4.85 -20.77
C THR A 47 30.03 5.05 -20.15
N THR A 48 29.17 5.84 -20.80
CA THR A 48 27.79 6.08 -20.32
C THR A 48 26.99 4.79 -20.34
N VAL A 49 27.06 4.00 -21.41
CA VAL A 49 26.34 2.72 -21.52
C VAL A 49 26.83 1.72 -20.47
N LEU A 50 28.13 1.66 -20.20
CA LEU A 50 28.68 0.79 -19.16
C LEU A 50 28.22 1.20 -17.76
N GLN A 51 28.22 2.49 -17.46
CA GLN A 51 27.71 3.03 -16.19
C GLN A 51 26.22 2.73 -16.02
N LEU A 52 25.40 3.03 -17.04
CA LEU A 52 23.97 2.71 -17.02
C LEU A 52 23.71 1.21 -16.86
N SER A 53 24.51 0.35 -17.51
CA SER A 53 24.39 -1.10 -17.37
C SER A 53 24.69 -1.56 -15.94
N SER A 54 25.72 -0.98 -15.31
CA SER A 54 26.05 -1.24 -13.90
C SER A 54 24.94 -0.78 -12.97
N ASP A 55 24.38 0.41 -13.21
CA ASP A 55 23.30 0.97 -12.41
C ASP A 55 22.04 0.10 -12.52
N ILE A 56 21.66 -0.32 -13.74
CA ILE A 56 20.56 -1.25 -13.97
C ILE A 56 20.78 -2.57 -13.23
N GLY A 57 22.00 -3.12 -13.25
CA GLY A 57 22.35 -4.32 -12.49
C GLY A 57 22.10 -4.14 -11.00
N SER A 58 22.58 -3.04 -10.41
CA SER A 58 22.36 -2.75 -8.98
C SER A 58 20.88 -2.53 -8.64
N MET A 59 20.09 -1.97 -9.56
CA MET A 59 18.64 -1.82 -9.39
C MET A 59 17.93 -3.18 -9.47
N ALA A 60 18.35 -4.06 -10.37
CA ALA A 60 17.81 -5.41 -10.50
C ALA A 60 18.03 -6.23 -9.22
N ASP A 61 19.23 -6.18 -8.64
CA ASP A 61 19.54 -6.86 -7.37
C ASP A 61 18.66 -6.34 -6.23
N ARG A 62 18.48 -5.01 -6.15
CA ARG A 62 17.59 -4.41 -5.15
C ARG A 62 16.14 -4.84 -5.34
N ILE A 63 15.67 -4.94 -6.58
CA ILE A 63 14.32 -5.41 -6.90
C ILE A 63 14.15 -6.87 -6.48
N LEU A 64 15.13 -7.74 -6.74
CA LEU A 64 15.08 -9.15 -6.31
C LEU A 64 14.96 -9.28 -4.79
N VAL A 65 15.80 -8.56 -4.04
CA VAL A 65 15.71 -8.57 -2.56
C VAL A 65 14.37 -8.04 -2.05
N MET A 66 13.79 -7.05 -2.73
CA MET A 66 12.45 -6.54 -2.40
C MET A 66 11.36 -7.56 -2.73
N ALA A 67 11.46 -8.26 -3.86
CA ALA A 67 10.53 -9.31 -4.26
C ALA A 67 10.49 -10.46 -3.24
N ASP A 68 11.66 -10.91 -2.77
CA ASP A 68 11.74 -11.97 -1.75
C ASP A 68 11.06 -11.54 -0.44
N LYS A 69 11.29 -10.29 0.01
CA LYS A 69 10.64 -9.75 1.21
C LYS A 69 9.14 -9.65 1.06
N ILE A 70 8.65 -9.26 -0.12
CA ILE A 70 7.21 -9.23 -0.41
C ILE A 70 6.62 -10.64 -0.37
N GLY A 71 7.31 -11.63 -0.94
CA GLY A 71 6.90 -13.03 -0.87
C GLY A 71 6.71 -13.53 0.56
N VAL A 72 7.72 -13.31 1.43
CA VAL A 72 7.63 -13.68 2.85
C VAL A 72 6.49 -12.95 3.56
N MET A 73 6.26 -11.68 3.26
CA MET A 73 5.14 -10.93 3.84
C MET A 73 3.78 -11.43 3.35
N ALA A 74 3.68 -11.83 2.07
CA ALA A 74 2.47 -12.43 1.51
C ALA A 74 2.13 -13.75 2.20
N ASP A 75 3.13 -14.62 2.42
CA ASP A 75 2.93 -15.88 3.15
C ASP A 75 2.42 -15.63 4.57
N ARG A 76 2.96 -14.61 5.26
CA ARG A 76 2.51 -14.23 6.60
C ARG A 76 1.08 -13.70 6.63
N ILE A 77 0.67 -12.95 5.60
CA ILE A 77 -0.71 -12.46 5.46
C ILE A 77 -1.65 -13.66 5.31
N VAL A 78 -1.37 -14.57 4.37
CA VAL A 78 -2.19 -15.76 4.13
C VAL A 78 -2.28 -16.62 5.40
N HIS A 79 -1.17 -16.82 6.10
CA HIS A 79 -1.18 -17.57 7.35
C HIS A 79 -2.03 -16.90 8.43
N THR A 80 -1.95 -15.57 8.55
CA THR A 80 -2.78 -14.80 9.49
C THR A 80 -4.25 -14.90 9.14
N GLU A 81 -4.61 -14.78 7.86
CA GLU A 81 -5.99 -14.94 7.39
C GLU A 81 -6.53 -16.34 7.67
N GLN A 82 -5.73 -17.38 7.46
CA GLN A 82 -6.10 -18.76 7.81
C GLN A 82 -6.34 -18.93 9.31
N MET A 83 -5.47 -18.38 10.15
CA MET A 83 -5.66 -18.39 11.61
C MET A 83 -6.92 -17.63 12.02
N MET A 84 -7.16 -16.44 11.45
CA MET A 84 -8.36 -15.65 11.73
C MET A 84 -9.63 -16.37 11.27
N ALA A 85 -9.63 -16.96 10.07
CA ALA A 85 -10.76 -17.75 9.57
C ALA A 85 -11.03 -18.97 10.46
N SER A 86 -9.98 -19.65 10.91
CA SER A 86 -10.11 -20.78 11.85
C SER A 86 -10.68 -20.32 13.20
N LEU A 87 -10.22 -19.18 13.73
CA LEU A 87 -10.71 -18.61 14.97
C LEU A 87 -12.19 -18.21 14.88
N VAL A 88 -12.60 -17.59 13.77
CA VAL A 88 -14.00 -17.22 13.52
C VAL A 88 -14.88 -18.47 13.42
N ASN A 89 -14.38 -19.56 12.82
CA ASN A 89 -15.11 -20.81 12.74
C ASN A 89 -15.18 -21.59 14.07
N GLN A 90 -14.17 -21.45 14.94
CA GLN A 90 -14.13 -22.13 16.25
C GLN A 90 -14.89 -21.38 17.36
N ASN A 91 -14.92 -20.04 17.33
CA ASN A 91 -15.61 -19.21 18.33
C ASN A 91 -17.10 -18.96 17.99
N GLY A 92 -17.78 -19.99 17.47
CA GLY A 92 -19.24 -20.13 17.41
C GLY A 92 -20.07 -18.84 17.26
N THR A 93 -20.51 -18.53 16.04
CA THR A 93 -21.71 -17.70 15.78
C THR A 93 -21.79 -16.39 16.57
N SER A 94 -20.65 -15.75 16.87
CA SER A 94 -20.64 -14.49 17.61
C SER A 94 -21.45 -13.46 16.82
N THR A 95 -22.48 -12.93 17.47
CA THR A 95 -23.37 -11.94 16.87
C THR A 95 -22.80 -10.57 17.18
N LEU A 96 -22.49 -9.76 16.17
CA LEU A 96 -21.94 -8.42 16.37
C LEU A 96 -23.06 -7.38 16.31
N ILE A 97 -23.00 -6.37 17.19
CA ILE A 97 -23.82 -5.16 17.11
C ILE A 97 -23.18 -4.23 16.08
N THR A 98 -23.87 -3.98 14.97
CA THR A 98 -23.41 -3.07 13.90
C THR A 98 -24.09 -1.70 13.98
N SER A 99 -25.19 -1.59 14.71
CA SER A 99 -25.83 -0.33 15.08
C SER A 99 -26.47 -0.45 16.46
N PRO A 100 -26.31 0.54 17.35
CA PRO A 100 -25.63 1.82 17.13
C PRO A 100 -24.11 1.75 17.09
N THR A 101 -23.49 2.79 16.53
CA THR A 101 -22.05 3.01 16.62
C THR A 101 -21.64 3.40 18.04
N GLU A 102 -20.41 3.05 18.42
CA GLU A 102 -19.79 3.46 19.68
C GLU A 102 -19.95 4.98 19.93
N GLY A 103 -20.50 5.33 21.10
CA GLY A 103 -20.73 6.71 21.52
C GLY A 103 -22.00 7.36 20.98
N ALA A 104 -22.88 6.62 20.29
CA ALA A 104 -24.15 7.16 19.82
C ALA A 104 -25.03 7.65 20.98
N TYR A 105 -25.76 8.74 20.72
CA TYR A 105 -26.79 9.25 21.64
C TYR A 105 -28.08 8.48 21.44
N VAL A 106 -28.64 7.99 22.55
CA VAL A 106 -29.88 7.20 22.56
C VAL A 106 -30.81 7.74 23.64
N SER A 107 -32.10 7.80 23.33
CA SER A 107 -33.09 8.29 24.28
C SER A 107 -33.27 7.30 25.42
N THR A 108 -33.32 7.84 26.64
CA THR A 108 -33.65 7.07 27.84
C THR A 108 -35.06 6.47 27.79
N TYR A 109 -35.97 7.07 27.00
CA TYR A 109 -37.39 6.72 26.98
C TYR A 109 -37.85 6.03 25.70
N SER A 110 -37.04 6.08 24.62
CA SER A 110 -37.36 5.42 23.36
C SER A 110 -36.50 4.17 23.18
N PRO A 111 -37.09 2.99 22.90
CA PRO A 111 -36.33 1.76 22.68
C PRO A 111 -35.30 1.88 21.55
N ILE A 112 -34.09 1.44 21.84
CA ILE A 112 -33.00 1.40 20.86
C ILE A 112 -33.30 0.39 19.75
N GLN A 113 -33.03 0.75 18.50
CA GLN A 113 -33.07 -0.21 17.39
C GLN A 113 -31.67 -0.80 17.19
N LEU A 114 -31.54 -2.11 17.38
CA LEU A 114 -30.28 -2.83 17.21
C LEU A 114 -30.23 -3.48 15.83
N THR A 115 -29.12 -3.26 15.12
CA THR A 115 -28.80 -4.03 13.92
C THR A 115 -27.69 -5.00 14.28
N LEU A 116 -27.92 -6.28 14.01
CA LEU A 116 -27.02 -7.38 14.37
C LEU A 116 -26.48 -8.07 13.11
N SER A 117 -25.22 -8.49 13.12
CA SER A 117 -24.55 -9.07 11.94
C SER A 117 -25.21 -10.32 11.38
N ASN A 118 -25.74 -11.18 12.27
CA ASN A 118 -26.29 -12.49 11.91
C ASN A 118 -27.84 -12.51 11.93
N ASN A 119 -28.45 -11.36 12.20
CA ASN A 119 -29.90 -11.16 12.34
C ASN A 119 -30.63 -12.31 13.08
N PRO A 120 -30.25 -12.62 14.34
CA PRO A 120 -30.88 -13.70 15.07
C PRO A 120 -32.36 -13.41 15.33
N GLN A 121 -33.20 -14.45 15.33
CA GLN A 121 -34.63 -14.34 15.63
C GLN A 121 -34.87 -13.96 17.09
N SER A 122 -33.97 -14.38 17.99
CA SER A 122 -34.00 -14.09 19.42
C SER A 122 -32.59 -13.87 19.95
N TYR A 123 -32.43 -12.87 20.83
CA TYR A 123 -31.17 -12.59 21.49
C TYR A 123 -31.42 -12.06 22.91
N ILE A 124 -30.45 -12.26 23.80
CA ILE A 124 -30.46 -11.67 25.13
C ILE A 124 -29.67 -10.36 25.04
N LEU A 125 -30.33 -9.25 25.36
CA LEU A 125 -29.68 -7.95 25.49
C LEU A 125 -29.14 -7.82 26.92
N TYR A 126 -27.86 -7.53 27.01
CA TYR A 126 -27.13 -7.24 28.23
C TYR A 126 -26.90 -5.73 28.32
N ILE A 127 -27.18 -5.16 29.48
CA ILE A 127 -27.06 -3.73 29.73
C ILE A 127 -26.26 -3.54 31.02
N SER A 128 -25.18 -2.77 30.97
CA SER A 128 -24.26 -2.55 32.10
C SER A 128 -23.82 -1.08 32.20
N ASN A 129 -23.40 -0.65 33.38
CA ASN A 129 -22.72 0.65 33.56
C ASN A 129 -21.19 0.53 33.45
N LYS A 130 -20.67 -0.68 33.23
CA LYS A 130 -19.24 -0.97 33.05
C LYS A 130 -18.99 -1.67 31.71
N ALA A 131 -17.84 -1.36 31.11
CA ALA A 131 -17.42 -1.91 29.82
C ALA A 131 -17.09 -3.42 29.86
N ASP A 132 -16.75 -3.95 31.03
CA ASP A 132 -16.47 -5.38 31.23
C ASP A 132 -17.76 -6.23 31.40
N MET A 133 -18.93 -5.59 31.34
CA MET A 133 -20.24 -6.19 31.56
C MET A 133 -20.40 -6.85 32.96
N SER A 134 -19.53 -6.50 33.92
CA SER A 134 -19.66 -6.98 35.30
C SER A 134 -20.86 -6.31 35.99
N GLY A 135 -21.85 -7.11 36.36
CA GLY A 135 -23.11 -6.59 36.93
C GLY A 135 -24.17 -6.21 35.88
N SER A 136 -24.04 -6.71 34.65
CA SER A 136 -25.05 -6.53 33.60
C SER A 136 -26.41 -7.09 34.01
N THR A 137 -27.49 -6.46 33.54
CA THR A 137 -28.80 -7.09 33.54
C THR A 137 -29.19 -7.61 32.17
N ASN A 138 -29.91 -8.73 32.22
CA ASN A 138 -30.23 -9.52 31.06
C ASN A 138 -31.72 -9.39 30.80
N ALA A 139 -32.08 -9.18 29.55
CA ALA A 139 -33.46 -9.27 29.09
C ALA A 139 -33.49 -10.04 27.77
N LEU A 140 -34.36 -11.05 27.69
CA LEU A 140 -34.61 -11.74 26.44
C LEU A 140 -35.37 -10.80 25.51
N VAL A 141 -34.79 -10.55 24.34
CA VAL A 141 -35.38 -9.81 23.24
C VAL A 141 -35.71 -10.79 22.13
N VAL A 142 -36.99 -10.87 21.78
CA VAL A 142 -37.49 -11.69 20.67
C VAL A 142 -37.78 -10.75 19.52
N GLY A 143 -37.14 -10.98 18.37
CA GLY A 143 -37.15 -10.08 17.22
C GLY A 143 -36.42 -8.75 17.49
N SER A 144 -36.88 -7.67 16.84
CA SER A 144 -36.33 -6.31 17.00
C SER A 144 -36.92 -5.53 18.18
N ASN A 145 -37.74 -6.15 19.04
CA ASN A 145 -38.46 -5.44 20.09
C ASN A 145 -37.64 -5.32 21.38
N THR A 146 -36.83 -4.27 21.49
CA THR A 146 -36.00 -3.98 22.67
C THR A 146 -36.76 -3.33 23.83
N THR A 147 -38.06 -3.05 23.70
CA THR A 147 -38.84 -2.24 24.66
C THR A 147 -38.76 -2.77 26.10
N ALA A 148 -38.96 -4.07 26.28
CA ALA A 148 -38.93 -4.69 27.61
C ALA A 148 -37.55 -4.57 28.27
N ALA A 149 -36.48 -4.72 27.48
CA ALA A 149 -35.12 -4.56 27.96
C ALA A 149 -34.80 -3.09 28.26
N TRP A 150 -35.21 -2.19 27.35
CA TRP A 150 -34.90 -0.76 27.42
C TRP A 150 -35.58 -0.06 28.59
N SER A 151 -36.79 -0.50 28.98
CA SER A 151 -37.50 0.03 30.16
C SER A 151 -36.70 -0.07 31.47
N ARG A 152 -35.68 -0.93 31.52
CA ARG A 152 -34.82 -1.14 32.70
C ARG A 152 -33.58 -0.25 32.72
N VAL A 153 -33.21 0.36 31.59
CA VAL A 153 -32.02 1.21 31.41
C VAL A 153 -31.91 2.34 32.44
N PRO A 154 -33.00 3.07 32.80
CA PRO A 154 -32.90 4.15 33.79
C PRO A 154 -32.40 3.67 35.16
N GLY A 155 -32.61 2.40 35.51
CA GLY A 155 -32.13 1.82 36.77
C GLY A 155 -30.62 1.51 36.80
N PHE A 156 -29.94 1.49 35.65
CA PHE A 156 -28.52 1.15 35.54
C PHE A 156 -27.64 2.34 35.15
N ALA A 157 -28.24 3.37 34.54
CA ALA A 157 -27.54 4.55 34.09
C ALA A 157 -27.04 5.41 35.26
N THR A 158 -25.78 5.23 35.67
CA THR A 158 -25.19 6.02 36.76
C THR A 158 -24.60 7.35 36.29
N SER A 159 -24.24 7.47 35.01
CA SER A 159 -23.53 8.65 34.46
C SER A 159 -23.88 8.94 33.00
N ASN A 160 -25.17 8.82 32.63
CA ASN A 160 -25.66 8.93 31.24
C ASN A 160 -24.91 8.05 30.23
N ILE A 161 -24.18 7.04 30.70
CA ILE A 161 -23.41 6.12 29.88
C ILE A 161 -23.86 4.71 30.23
N VAL A 162 -24.12 3.93 29.20
CA VAL A 162 -24.48 2.53 29.32
C VAL A 162 -23.71 1.75 28.27
N TYR A 163 -23.32 0.53 28.63
CA TYR A 163 -22.68 -0.43 27.76
C TYR A 163 -23.69 -1.53 27.45
N ILE A 164 -23.83 -1.84 26.16
CA ILE A 164 -24.73 -2.87 25.67
C ILE A 164 -23.94 -3.97 24.99
N ALA A 165 -24.38 -5.21 25.18
CA ALA A 165 -23.91 -6.37 24.43
C ALA A 165 -25.07 -7.33 24.21
N VAL A 166 -24.98 -8.20 23.21
CA VAL A 166 -26.01 -9.19 22.90
C VAL A 166 -25.43 -10.60 22.90
N LYS A 167 -26.31 -11.56 23.15
CA LYS A 167 -26.01 -12.98 23.01
C LYS A 167 -27.12 -13.62 22.21
N SER A 168 -26.82 -14.31 21.11
CA SER A 168 -27.86 -15.02 20.35
C SER A 168 -28.47 -16.12 21.21
N ALA A 169 -29.80 -16.25 21.09
CA ALA A 169 -30.61 -17.25 21.78
C ALA A 169 -31.38 -18.14 20.79
N ASP A 170 -30.93 -18.20 19.53
CA ASP A 170 -31.53 -19.03 18.49
C ASP A 170 -31.17 -20.51 18.68
N GLY A 171 -32.04 -21.25 19.39
CA GLY A 171 -31.91 -22.71 19.57
C GLY A 171 -31.23 -23.15 20.86
N GLN A 172 -30.64 -24.35 20.86
CA GLN A 172 -30.07 -25.02 22.07
C GLN A 172 -28.67 -24.52 22.46
N ALA A 173 -28.02 -23.70 21.63
CA ALA A 173 -26.68 -23.17 21.90
C ALA A 173 -26.71 -21.64 21.87
N SER A 174 -26.40 -21.03 23.01
CA SER A 174 -26.29 -19.58 23.14
C SER A 174 -24.90 -19.14 22.65
N SER A 175 -24.82 -18.14 21.77
CA SER A 175 -23.53 -17.66 21.22
C SER A 175 -22.64 -17.08 22.31
N ASP A 176 -21.37 -16.79 22.04
CA ASP A 176 -20.61 -15.91 22.93
C ASP A 176 -21.20 -14.49 22.97
N LEU A 177 -20.79 -13.72 23.98
CA LEU A 177 -21.17 -12.32 24.11
C LEU A 177 -20.63 -11.52 22.93
N SER A 178 -21.45 -10.62 22.38
CA SER A 178 -21.05 -9.72 21.30
C SER A 178 -19.95 -8.74 21.71
N ASN A 179 -19.52 -7.92 20.76
CA ASN A 179 -18.85 -6.67 21.08
C ASN A 179 -19.70 -5.85 22.07
N THR A 180 -19.01 -5.19 22.99
CA THR A 180 -19.64 -4.23 23.90
C THR A 180 -19.66 -2.86 23.22
N VAL A 181 -20.83 -2.25 23.16
CA VAL A 181 -21.03 -0.92 22.56
C VAL A 181 -21.40 0.07 23.65
N LYS A 182 -20.66 1.18 23.75
CA LYS A 182 -20.99 2.30 24.62
C LYS A 182 -22.05 3.17 23.95
N VAL A 183 -23.09 3.51 24.68
CA VAL A 183 -24.12 4.46 24.27
C VAL A 183 -24.27 5.56 25.32
N ILE A 184 -24.59 6.76 24.86
CA ILE A 184 -24.79 7.94 25.71
C ILE A 184 -26.29 8.22 25.79
N LEU A 185 -26.82 8.24 27.00
CA LEU A 185 -28.23 8.50 27.25
C LEU A 185 -28.50 10.00 27.21
N ASN A 186 -29.56 10.37 26.50
CA ASN A 186 -30.15 11.72 26.51
C ASN A 186 -31.62 11.72 26.94
#